data_AF-A0A7C3CP11-F1
#
_entry.id   AF-A0A7C3CP11-F1
#
_cell.length_a   1.000
_cell.length_b   1.000
_cell.length_c   1.000
_cell.angle_alpha   90.00
_cell.angle_beta   90.00
_cell.angle_gamma   90.00
#
_symmetry.space_group_name_H-M   'P 1'
#
loop_
_entity.id
_entity.type
_entity.pdbx_description
1 polymer ?
#
loop_
_entity_poly.entity_id
_entity_poly.type
_entity_poly.pdbx_seq_one_letter_code
_entity_poly.pdbx_strand_id
1 'polypeptide(L)' 'MAISTAQTRTTLSISSRTGAAITSLTLGLIMLFAVGFAQGANDSIHNAAHDTRHTMVFPCH' A
#
# COMPACT_ATOMS: atom_id res chain seq x y z
N MET A 1 -21.72 35.61 10.51
CA MET A 1 -20.53 35.32 11.33
C MET A 1 -19.79 34.18 10.64
N ALA A 2 -18.59 34.43 10.09
CA ALA A 2 -17.83 33.41 9.36
C ALA A 2 -16.73 32.85 10.27
N ILE A 3 -16.66 31.53 10.40
CA ILE A 3 -15.69 30.83 11.25
C ILE A 3 -14.50 30.47 10.35
N SER A 4 -13.36 31.15 10.51
CA SER A 4 -12.11 30.75 9.85
C SER A 4 -11.47 29.60 10.62
N THR A 5 -11.47 28.41 10.04
CA THR A 5 -10.71 27.27 10.56
C THR A 5 -9.24 27.42 10.17
N ALA A 6 -8.37 27.65 11.16
CA ALA A 6 -6.92 27.60 10.94
C ALA A 6 -6.50 26.12 10.79
N GLN A 7 -6.06 25.74 9.58
CA GLN A 7 -5.53 24.41 9.32
C GLN A 7 -4.05 24.35 9.68
N THR A 8 -3.71 23.74 10.81
CA THR A 8 -2.32 23.47 11.19
C THR A 8 -1.72 22.45 10.22
N ARG A 9 -0.96 22.93 9.23
CA ARG A 9 -0.20 22.06 8.33
C ARG A 9 1.10 21.64 9.02
N THR A 10 1.18 20.39 9.44
CA THR A 10 2.43 19.80 9.92
C THR A 10 3.35 19.57 8.73
N THR A 11 4.43 20.35 8.64
CA THR A 11 5.47 20.14 7.63
C THR A 11 6.44 19.07 8.13
N LEU A 12 6.35 17.88 7.53
CA LEU A 12 7.31 16.81 7.80
C LEU A 12 8.68 17.20 7.22
N SER A 13 9.75 16.95 7.98
CA SER A 13 11.12 17.15 7.49
C SER A 13 11.37 16.31 6.23
N ILE A 14 12.27 16.77 5.36
CA ILE A 14 12.66 16.01 4.16
C ILE A 14 13.19 14.63 4.58
N SER A 15 14.00 14.55 5.64
CA SER A 15 14.52 13.30 6.19
C SER A 15 13.41 12.32 6.57
N SER A 16 12.35 12.80 7.22
CA SER A 16 11.19 11.97 7.59
C SER A 16 10.44 11.44 6.36
N ARG A 17 10.27 12.29 5.34
CA ARG A 17 9.60 11.93 4.09
C ARG A 17 10.41 10.93 3.27
N THR A 18 11.72 11.13 3.19
CA THR A 18 12.65 10.22 2.51
C THR A 18 12.67 8.86 3.20
N GLY A 19 12.70 8.82 4.53
CA GLY A 19 12.60 7.58 5.30
C GLY A 19 11.32 6.81 4.97
N ALA A 20 10.16 7.47 5.00
CA ALA A 20 8.87 6.86 4.63
C ALA A 20 8.83 6.40 3.16
N ALA A 21 9.43 7.16 2.24
CA ALA A 21 9.50 6.79 0.84
C ALA A 21 10.34 5.51 0.65
N ILE A 22 11.52 5.43 1.27
CA ILE A 22 12.41 4.27 1.17
C ILE A 22 11.74 3.03 1.77
N THR A 23 11.09 3.14 2.93
CA THR A 23 10.40 2.01 3.55
C THR A 23 9.24 1.53 2.70
N SER A 24 8.42 2.44 2.15
CA SER A 24 7.33 2.09 1.24
C SER A 24 7.81 1.41 -0.05
N LEU A 25 8.91 1.91 -0.63
CA LEU A 25 9.52 1.32 -1.83
C LEU A 25 10.04 -0.09 -1.53
N THR A 26 10.77 -0.25 -0.43
CA THR A 26 11.32 -1.54 0.00
C THR A 26 10.20 -2.55 0.25
N LEU A 27 9.14 -2.15 0.96
CA LEU A 27 7.99 -3.00 1.19
C LEU A 27 7.30 -3.41 -0.13
N GLY A 28 7.12 -2.46 -1.05
CA GLY A 28 6.55 -2.72 -2.37
C GLY A 28 7.40 -3.71 -3.17
N LEU A 29 8.73 -3.55 -3.17
CA LEU A 29 9.64 -4.49 -3.82
C LEU A 29 9.55 -5.88 -3.19
N ILE A 30 9.55 -5.98 -1.85
CA ILE A 30 9.39 -7.26 -1.15
C ILE A 30 8.09 -7.94 -1.58
N MET A 31 6.97 -7.22 -1.62
CA MET A 31 5.69 -7.76 -2.09
C MET A 31 5.76 -8.27 -3.53
N LEU A 32 6.34 -7.48 -4.46
CA LEU A 32 6.49 -7.88 -5.86
C LEU A 32 7.35 -9.14 -6.00
N PHE A 33 8.47 -9.23 -5.29
CA PHE A 33 9.33 -10.41 -5.34
C PHE A 33 8.69 -11.61 -4.66
N ALA A 34 8.10 -11.42 -3.48
CA ALA A 34 7.46 -12.50 -2.73
C ALA A 34 6.30 -13.14 -3.50
N VAL A 35 5.46 -12.34 -4.17
CA VAL A 35 4.34 -12.85 -4.96
C VAL A 35 4.79 -13.33 -6.34
N GLY A 36 5.69 -12.60 -7.00
CA GLY A 36 6.14 -12.90 -8.36
C GLY A 36 7.02 -14.14 -8.47
N PHE A 37 7.75 -14.50 -7.40
CA PHE A 37 8.64 -15.66 -7.37
C PHE A 37 8.19 -16.76 -6.40
N ALA A 38 6.93 -16.78 -5.99
CA ALA A 38 6.34 -17.79 -5.09
C ALA A 38 6.26 -19.23 -5.67
N GLN A 39 7.08 -19.58 -6.66
CA GLN A 39 7.04 -20.88 -7.32
C GLN A 39 7.48 -21.98 -6.33
N GLY A 40 6.55 -22.84 -5.91
CA GLY A 40 6.81 -23.95 -4.99
C GLY A 40 5.78 -24.13 -3.87
N ALA A 41 5.05 -23.08 -3.51
CA ALA A 41 3.92 -23.16 -2.57
C ALA A 41 2.59 -23.27 -3.32
N ASN A 42 2.44 -24.33 -4.13
CA ASN A 42 1.16 -24.73 -4.75
C ASN A 42 0.36 -23.57 -5.40
N ASP A 43 1.08 -22.61 -6.01
CA ASP A 43 0.60 -21.37 -6.64
C ASP A 43 -0.39 -20.53 -5.80
N SER A 44 -0.54 -20.82 -4.51
CA SER A 44 -1.65 -20.27 -3.71
C SER A 44 -1.48 -18.80 -3.41
N ILE A 45 -0.25 -18.36 -3.13
CA ILE A 45 0.06 -16.94 -2.87
C ILE A 45 -0.06 -16.12 -4.16
N HIS A 46 0.38 -16.68 -5.29
CA HIS A 46 0.30 -16.02 -6.60
C HIS A 46 -1.15 -15.90 -7.08
N ASN A 47 -1.91 -17.00 -6.99
CA ASN A 47 -3.32 -17.02 -7.34
C ASN A 47 -4.15 -16.11 -6.42
N ALA A 48 -3.89 -16.10 -5.11
CA ALA A 48 -4.57 -15.19 -4.17
C ALA A 48 -4.34 -13.71 -4.52
N ALA A 49 -3.11 -13.33 -4.94
CA ALA A 49 -2.83 -11.97 -5.38
C ALA A 49 -3.65 -11.60 -6.64
N HIS A 50 -3.77 -12.53 -7.59
CA HIS A 50 -4.59 -12.33 -8.79
C HIS A 50 -6.11 -12.34 -8.52
N ASP A 51 -6.54 -13.02 -7.46
CA ASP A 51 -7.94 -13.13 -7.02
C ASP A 51 -8.43 -11.94 -6.20
N THR A 52 -7.54 -11.00 -5.83
CA THR A 52 -7.94 -9.76 -5.15
C THR A 52 -9.11 -9.09 -5.88
N ARG A 53 -9.10 -9.07 -7.22
CA ARG A 53 -10.18 -8.45 -8.03
C ARG A 53 -11.56 -9.10 -7.83
N HIS A 54 -11.64 -10.37 -7.47
CA HIS A 54 -12.91 -11.07 -7.20
C HIS A 54 -13.38 -10.87 -5.75
N THR A 55 -12.46 -10.69 -4.80
CA THR A 55 -12.77 -10.45 -3.39
C THR A 55 -12.99 -8.97 -3.07
N MET A 56 -12.48 -8.06 -3.91
CA MET A 56 -12.66 -6.61 -3.79
C MET A 56 -13.84 -6.06 -4.60
N VAL A 57 -14.69 -6.93 -5.17
CA VAL A 57 -16.08 -6.58 -5.50
C VAL A 57 -16.79 -6.36 -4.16
N PHE A 58 -16.66 -5.14 -3.66
CA PHE A 58 -17.52 -4.59 -2.63
C PHE A 58 -18.95 -4.91 -3.05
N PRO A 59 -19.79 -5.53 -2.20
CA PRO A 59 -21.19 -5.69 -2.54
C PRO A 59 -21.76 -4.30 -2.80
N CYS A 60 -22.27 -4.07 -4.00
CA CYS A 60 -23.05 -2.88 -4.34
C CYS A 60 -24.49 -3.01 -3.81
N HIS A 61 -24.59 -3.49 -2.57
CA HIS A 61 -25.76 -3.55 -1.71
C HIS A 61 -25.29 -3.57 -0.26
#